data_AF-B3G1M5-F1
#
_entry.id   AF-B3G1M5-F1
#
_cell.length_a   1.000
_cell.length_b   1.000
_cell.length_c   1.000
_cell.angle_alpha   90.00
_cell.angle_beta   90.00
_cell.angle_gamma   90.00
#
_symmetry.space_group_name_H-M   'P 1'
#
loop_
_entity.id
_entity.type
_entity.pdbx_description
1 polymer ?
#
loop_
_entity_poly.entity_id
_entity_poly.type
_entity_poly.pdbx_seq_one_letter_code
_entity_poly.pdbx_strand_id
1 'polypeptide(L)'
;MATVTHVLSGAGAPPSAPPSVGAHYVNTTNGDQYLAKGTASAADWVKQGGGGGSAPSEVLHITGAGNFSLGPQHAVVEAPLNNIPENEIGAVDIETASSRQFDLHVKGNADSVFFVGTAGGVDLPGGTFIVGMQRNWASTREYGFQIRGIDLAGEAWARVYYDAIAGTMTMLVLADMPAPA
;
A
#
# COMPACT_ATOMS: atom_id res chain seq x y z
N MET A 1 8.44 -44.31 13.21
CA MET A 1 8.31 -42.93 13.70
C MET A 1 7.13 -42.31 12.99
N ALA A 2 6.16 -41.73 13.72
CA ALA A 2 5.06 -41.00 13.08
C ALA A 2 5.56 -39.60 12.72
N THR A 3 5.46 -39.23 11.44
CA THR A 3 5.76 -37.88 10.98
C THR A 3 4.64 -36.97 11.46
N VAL A 4 4.93 -36.07 12.41
CA VAL A 4 3.94 -35.09 12.88
C VAL A 4 3.97 -33.89 11.94
N THR A 5 2.94 -33.75 11.11
CA THR A 5 2.76 -32.59 10.23
C THR A 5 2.13 -31.46 11.03
N HIS A 6 2.93 -30.44 11.36
CA HIS A 6 2.47 -29.28 12.12
C HIS A 6 1.91 -28.15 11.26
N VAL A 7 2.06 -28.19 9.93
CA VAL A 7 1.60 -27.11 9.03
C VAL A 7 0.76 -27.71 7.92
N LEU A 8 -0.47 -27.22 7.78
CA LEU A 8 -1.47 -27.67 6.82
C LEU A 8 -2.01 -26.48 6.03
N SER A 9 -2.56 -26.76 4.85
CA SER A 9 -3.26 -25.75 4.04
C SER A 9 -4.37 -26.39 3.23
N GLY A 10 -5.43 -25.64 2.95
CA GLY A 10 -6.53 -26.10 2.12
C GLY A 10 -7.54 -25.00 1.81
N ALA A 11 -8.45 -25.27 0.88
CA ALA A 11 -9.52 -24.35 0.54
C ALA A 11 -10.61 -24.39 1.61
N GLY A 12 -10.94 -23.25 2.19
CA GLY A 12 -11.93 -23.12 3.26
C GLY A 12 -11.39 -23.42 4.67
N ALA A 13 -12.28 -23.32 5.66
CA ALA A 13 -11.99 -23.65 7.05
C ALA A 13 -11.62 -25.15 7.17
N PRO A 14 -10.71 -25.52 8.10
CA PRO A 14 -10.23 -26.89 8.20
C PRO A 14 -11.38 -27.87 8.51
N PRO A 15 -11.62 -28.90 7.67
CA PRO A 15 -12.79 -29.76 7.77
C PRO A 15 -12.62 -30.92 8.77
N SER A 16 -11.39 -31.22 9.19
CA SER A 16 -11.05 -32.35 10.04
C SER A 16 -10.34 -31.92 11.33
N ALA A 17 -10.30 -32.83 12.31
CA ALA A 17 -9.56 -32.61 13.54
C ALA A 17 -8.07 -32.33 13.27
N PRO A 18 -7.42 -31.46 14.08
CA PRO A 18 -6.00 -31.22 13.95
C PRO A 18 -5.15 -32.48 14.17
N PRO A 19 -4.03 -32.65 13.45
CA PRO A 19 -3.14 -33.79 13.64
C PRO A 19 -2.35 -33.72 14.96
N SER A 20 -2.18 -32.52 15.52
CA SER A 20 -1.50 -32.27 16.79
C SER A 20 -1.95 -30.94 17.41
N VAL A 21 -1.87 -30.84 18.74
CA VAL A 21 -1.96 -29.53 19.43
C VAL A 21 -0.83 -28.64 18.92
N GLY A 22 -1.13 -27.36 18.65
CA GLY A 22 -0.18 -26.43 18.06
C GLY A 22 0.06 -26.63 16.56
N ALA A 23 -0.72 -27.48 15.87
CA ALA A 23 -0.73 -27.47 14.40
C ALA A 23 -1.28 -26.13 13.88
N HIS A 24 -0.74 -25.69 12.74
CA HIS A 24 -1.12 -24.50 12.01
C HIS A 24 -1.87 -24.91 10.75
N TYR A 25 -2.94 -24.19 10.40
CA TYR A 25 -3.65 -24.36 9.14
C TYR A 25 -3.85 -23.01 8.46
N VAL A 26 -3.60 -22.96 7.15
CA VAL A 26 -3.84 -21.79 6.29
C VAL A 26 -4.99 -22.08 5.32
N ASN A 27 -6.06 -21.30 5.41
CA ASN A 27 -7.13 -21.30 4.43
C ASN A 27 -6.68 -20.55 3.18
N THR A 28 -6.49 -21.26 2.07
CA THR A 28 -6.00 -20.66 0.81
C THR A 28 -7.07 -19.87 0.06
N THR A 29 -8.34 -19.92 0.48
CA THR A 29 -9.43 -19.15 -0.13
C THR A 29 -9.44 -17.69 0.32
N ASN A 30 -9.10 -17.42 1.58
CA ASN A 30 -9.23 -16.09 2.18
C ASN A 30 -8.08 -15.72 3.14
N GLY A 31 -7.04 -16.54 3.21
CA GLY A 31 -5.87 -16.32 4.06
C GLY A 31 -6.11 -16.52 5.55
N ASP A 32 -7.27 -17.04 5.99
CA ASP A 32 -7.54 -17.30 7.40
C ASP A 32 -6.50 -18.28 7.99
N GLN A 33 -5.92 -17.90 9.12
CA GLN A 33 -4.99 -18.74 9.86
C GLN A 33 -5.68 -19.35 11.08
N TYR A 34 -5.39 -20.62 11.35
CA TYR A 34 -5.94 -21.37 12.47
C TYR A 34 -4.81 -22.04 13.25
N LEU A 35 -4.95 -22.05 14.58
CA LEU A 35 -4.06 -22.73 15.51
C LEU A 35 -4.85 -23.80 16.28
N ALA A 36 -4.32 -25.02 16.36
CA ALA A 36 -4.96 -26.12 17.05
C ALA A 36 -4.79 -26.04 18.57
N LYS A 37 -5.91 -26.01 19.32
CA LYS A 37 -5.92 -26.14 20.79
C LYS A 37 -6.12 -27.58 21.29
N GLY A 38 -6.44 -28.50 20.38
CA GLY A 38 -6.82 -29.90 20.65
C GLY A 38 -6.73 -30.74 19.38
N THR A 39 -7.07 -32.02 19.45
CA THR A 39 -7.01 -32.97 18.30
C THR A 39 -8.25 -33.86 18.20
N ALA A 40 -9.30 -33.57 18.95
CA ALA A 40 -10.49 -34.40 19.04
C ALA A 40 -11.47 -34.13 17.90
N SER A 41 -11.57 -32.88 17.42
CA SER A 41 -12.51 -32.50 16.37
C SER A 41 -12.06 -31.26 15.59
N ALA A 42 -12.72 -30.96 14.47
CA ALA A 42 -12.48 -29.73 13.72
C ALA A 42 -12.74 -28.45 14.54
N ALA A 43 -13.54 -28.51 15.61
CA ALA A 43 -13.76 -27.39 16.52
C ALA A 43 -12.54 -27.04 17.40
N ASP A 44 -11.51 -27.88 17.38
CA ASP A 44 -10.23 -27.60 18.04
C ASP A 44 -9.34 -26.65 17.25
N TRP A 45 -9.72 -26.27 16.03
CA TRP A 45 -9.10 -25.18 15.30
C TRP A 45 -9.60 -23.83 15.82
N VAL A 46 -8.69 -23.01 16.34
CA VAL A 46 -8.98 -21.65 16.76
C VAL A 46 -8.51 -20.69 15.67
N LYS A 47 -9.45 -19.99 15.03
CA LYS A 47 -9.14 -18.94 14.05
C LYS A 47 -8.35 -17.83 14.74
N GLN A 48 -7.12 -17.57 14.27
CA GLN A 48 -6.23 -16.55 14.81
C GLN A 48 -6.46 -15.17 14.15
N GLY A 49 -7.01 -15.17 12.95
CA GLY A 49 -7.25 -13.95 12.16
C GLY A 49 -7.34 -14.28 10.69
N GLY A 50 -8.01 -13.43 9.93
CA GLY A 50 -8.06 -13.52 8.47
C GLY A 50 -6.91 -12.78 7.84
N GLY A 51 -6.08 -13.49 7.07
CA GLY A 51 -5.15 -12.89 6.11
C GLY A 51 -5.92 -12.24 4.95
N GLY A 52 -6.74 -11.23 5.26
CA GLY A 52 -7.30 -10.30 4.28
C GLY A 52 -6.32 -9.17 3.92
N GLY A 53 -5.18 -9.11 4.60
CA GLY A 53 -4.02 -8.44 4.04
C GLY A 53 -3.31 -9.45 3.16
N SER A 54 -3.39 -9.29 1.83
CA SER A 54 -2.20 -9.52 1.01
C SER A 54 -1.01 -8.97 1.80
N ALA A 55 0.13 -9.67 1.81
CA ALA A 55 1.34 -9.10 2.37
C ALA A 55 1.43 -7.63 1.89
N PRO A 56 1.67 -6.64 2.77
CA PRO A 56 1.69 -5.23 2.41
C PRO A 56 2.90 -4.94 1.53
N SER A 57 2.91 -5.49 0.32
CA SER A 57 3.99 -5.44 -0.64
C SER A 57 3.43 -5.48 -2.07
N GLU A 58 2.12 -5.32 -2.25
CA GLU A 58 1.58 -5.12 -3.59
C GLU A 58 1.95 -3.70 -4.05
N VAL A 59 2.40 -3.62 -5.30
CA VAL A 59 2.75 -2.36 -5.96
C VAL A 59 1.52 -1.88 -6.71
N LEU A 60 1.06 -0.67 -6.43
CA LEU A 60 0.07 0.01 -7.25
C LEU A 60 0.79 0.67 -8.44
N HIS A 61 0.50 0.21 -9.65
CA HIS A 61 1.07 0.79 -10.86
C HIS A 61 0.12 1.83 -11.47
N ILE A 62 0.61 3.04 -11.68
CA ILE A 62 -0.11 4.09 -12.41
C ILE A 62 0.12 3.87 -13.91
N THR A 63 -0.95 3.47 -14.61
CA THR A 63 -0.87 3.07 -16.02
C THR A 63 -1.40 4.13 -16.99
N GLY A 64 -1.83 5.29 -16.48
CA GLY A 64 -2.42 6.35 -17.27
C GLY A 64 -2.99 7.48 -16.42
N ALA A 65 -3.77 8.36 -17.05
CA ALA A 65 -4.56 9.35 -16.34
C ALA A 65 -5.74 8.74 -15.58
N GLY A 66 -6.26 9.49 -14.62
CA GLY A 66 -7.38 9.11 -13.76
C GLY A 66 -6.95 8.84 -12.32
N ASN A 67 -7.94 8.42 -11.53
CA ASN A 67 -7.78 8.19 -10.11
C ASN A 67 -7.60 6.70 -9.81
N PHE A 68 -6.61 6.38 -8.99
CA PHE A 68 -6.27 5.03 -8.55
C PHE A 68 -6.44 4.93 -7.05
N SER A 69 -7.32 4.04 -6.57
CA SER A 69 -7.56 3.86 -5.14
C SER A 69 -6.40 3.14 -4.45
N LEU A 70 -5.85 3.74 -3.41
CA LEU A 70 -4.85 3.13 -2.56
C LEU A 70 -5.49 2.14 -1.57
N GLY A 71 -5.68 0.90 -2.02
CA GLY A 71 -6.15 -0.19 -1.16
C GLY A 71 -5.18 -0.55 -0.02
N PRO A 72 -5.67 -1.22 1.04
CA PRO A 72 -4.90 -1.55 2.23
C PRO A 72 -3.65 -2.41 1.96
N GLN A 73 -3.68 -3.21 0.89
CA GLN A 73 -2.61 -4.09 0.43
C GLN A 73 -1.40 -3.37 -0.19
N HIS A 74 -1.58 -2.14 -0.69
CA HIS A 74 -0.52 -1.45 -1.39
C HIS A 74 0.46 -0.83 -0.40
N ALA A 75 1.74 -1.18 -0.53
CA ALA A 75 2.82 -0.55 0.23
C ALA A 75 3.77 0.27 -0.65
N VAL A 76 3.67 0.11 -1.96
CA VAL A 76 4.43 0.88 -2.94
C VAL A 76 3.47 1.42 -4.00
N VAL A 77 3.66 2.67 -4.39
CA VAL A 77 3.05 3.27 -5.58
C VAL A 77 4.16 3.52 -6.58
N GLU A 78 4.02 2.96 -7.78
CA GLU A 78 4.87 3.30 -8.91
C GLU A 78 4.12 4.21 -9.88
N ALA A 79 4.61 5.43 -10.05
CA ALA A 79 4.06 6.44 -10.94
C ALA A 79 5.03 6.79 -12.08
N PRO A 80 5.01 6.02 -13.19
CA PRO A 80 5.62 6.42 -14.45
C PRO A 80 4.82 7.59 -15.06
N LEU A 81 5.36 8.80 -14.93
CA LEU A 81 4.71 10.03 -15.39
C LEU A 81 4.55 10.09 -16.91
N ASN A 82 5.42 9.41 -17.66
CA ASN A 82 5.31 9.29 -19.11
C ASN A 82 4.06 8.51 -19.57
N ASN A 83 3.39 7.77 -18.66
CA ASN A 83 2.13 7.11 -18.97
C ASN A 83 0.93 8.07 -18.87
N ILE A 84 1.09 9.22 -18.23
CA ILE A 84 0.04 10.22 -18.08
C ILE A 84 0.16 11.17 -19.29
N PRO A 85 -0.85 11.25 -20.16
CA PRO A 85 -0.82 12.16 -21.31
C PRO A 85 -0.63 13.62 -20.89
N GLU A 86 -0.04 14.42 -21.78
CA GLU A 86 0.12 15.85 -21.58
C GLU A 86 -1.25 16.52 -21.34
N ASN A 87 -1.32 17.42 -20.36
CA ASN A 87 -2.56 18.08 -19.90
C ASN A 87 -3.58 17.16 -19.20
N GLU A 88 -3.29 15.88 -19.03
CA GLU A 88 -4.08 14.99 -18.19
C GLU A 88 -3.49 14.85 -16.78
N ILE A 89 -4.30 14.31 -15.87
CA ILE A 89 -3.96 14.18 -14.46
C ILE A 89 -4.05 12.70 -14.07
N GLY A 90 -3.00 12.21 -13.42
CA GLY A 90 -3.06 10.98 -12.63
C GLY A 90 -3.18 11.30 -11.15
N ALA A 91 -3.89 10.46 -10.39
CA ALA A 91 -4.01 10.63 -8.94
C ALA A 91 -4.01 9.30 -8.20
N VAL A 92 -3.41 9.29 -7.01
CA VAL A 92 -3.62 8.24 -6.01
C VAL A 92 -4.53 8.77 -4.92
N ASP A 93 -5.65 8.08 -4.74
CA ASP A 93 -6.69 8.41 -3.78
C ASP A 93 -6.52 7.56 -2.51
N ILE A 94 -6.27 8.24 -1.40
CA ILE A 94 -6.12 7.64 -0.07
C ILE A 94 -7.48 7.67 0.62
N GLU A 95 -7.97 6.51 1.07
CA GLU A 95 -9.16 6.43 1.91
C GLU A 95 -8.90 7.11 3.26
N THR A 96 -9.79 8.02 3.66
CA THR A 96 -9.58 8.85 4.84
C THR A 96 -9.88 8.15 6.16
N ALA A 97 -10.49 6.96 6.12
CA ALA A 97 -10.95 6.23 7.31
C ALA A 97 -9.82 5.62 8.16
N SER A 98 -8.61 5.45 7.60
CA SER A 98 -7.49 4.82 8.31
C SER A 98 -6.15 5.45 7.95
N SER A 99 -5.24 5.52 8.91
CA SER A 99 -3.87 5.99 8.67
C SER A 99 -3.14 5.06 7.71
N ARG A 100 -2.28 5.63 6.87
CA ARG A 100 -1.55 4.90 5.82
C ARG A 100 -0.08 5.30 5.79
N GLN A 101 0.75 4.33 5.44
CA GLN A 101 2.14 4.55 5.09
C GLN A 101 2.44 3.75 3.82
N PHE A 102 3.09 4.36 2.84
CA PHE A 102 3.54 3.70 1.63
C PHE A 102 4.75 4.42 1.03
N ASP A 103 5.53 3.69 0.25
CA ASP A 103 6.61 4.24 -0.56
C ASP A 103 6.06 4.67 -1.93
N LEU A 104 6.57 5.79 -2.43
CA LEU A 104 6.20 6.39 -3.70
C LEU A 104 7.46 6.45 -4.57
N HIS A 105 7.40 5.79 -5.72
CA HIS A 105 8.39 5.88 -6.78
C HIS A 105 7.80 6.64 -7.96
N VAL A 106 8.30 7.85 -8.21
CA VAL A 106 7.91 8.66 -9.35
C VAL A 106 9.03 8.63 -10.39
N LYS A 107 8.70 8.41 -11.67
CA LYS A 107 9.70 8.30 -12.74
C LYS A 107 9.25 8.99 -14.02
N GLY A 108 10.19 9.65 -14.71
CA GLY A 108 9.98 10.32 -15.98
C GLY A 108 9.98 11.85 -15.88
N ASN A 109 9.93 12.52 -17.02
CA ASN A 109 10.01 13.98 -17.13
C ASN A 109 8.95 14.58 -18.06
N ALA A 110 7.87 13.84 -18.32
CA ALA A 110 6.72 14.31 -19.09
C ALA A 110 6.08 15.54 -18.44
N ASP A 111 5.52 16.44 -19.27
CA ASP A 111 4.70 17.57 -18.79
C ASP A 111 3.31 17.08 -18.35
N SER A 112 3.33 16.36 -17.24
CA SER A 112 2.17 15.74 -16.60
C SER A 112 2.11 16.15 -15.13
N VAL A 113 0.91 16.10 -14.58
CA VAL A 113 0.66 16.36 -13.17
C VAL A 113 0.13 15.10 -12.51
N PHE A 114 0.77 14.72 -11.40
CA PHE A 114 0.37 13.58 -10.60
C PHE A 114 0.01 14.04 -9.18
N PHE A 115 -1.12 13.59 -8.66
CA PHE A 115 -1.54 13.89 -7.30
C PHE A 115 -1.43 12.67 -6.39
N VAL A 116 -1.09 12.93 -5.14
CA VAL A 116 -1.23 11.97 -4.04
C VAL A 116 -2.04 12.67 -2.98
N GLY A 117 -3.26 12.22 -2.73
CA GLY A 117 -4.16 12.95 -1.84
C GLY A 117 -5.30 12.10 -1.31
N THR A 118 -6.13 12.71 -0.47
CA THR A 118 -7.34 12.09 0.04
C THR A 118 -8.36 11.90 -1.06
N ALA A 119 -9.09 10.78 -1.02
CA ALA A 119 -10.16 10.51 -1.97
C ALA A 119 -11.20 11.64 -1.95
N GLY A 120 -11.52 12.20 -3.12
CA GLY A 120 -12.46 13.32 -3.26
C GLY A 120 -11.91 14.70 -2.88
N GLY A 121 -10.59 14.81 -2.60
CA GLY A 121 -9.96 16.10 -2.31
C GLY A 121 -10.38 16.68 -0.95
N VAL A 122 -10.55 15.83 0.06
CA VAL A 122 -10.91 16.25 1.42
C VAL A 122 -9.73 16.93 2.08
N ASP A 123 -9.92 18.17 2.52
CA ASP A 123 -8.88 18.95 3.19
C ASP A 123 -8.41 18.29 4.48
N LEU A 124 -7.10 18.40 4.70
CA LEU A 124 -6.39 17.85 5.84
C LEU A 124 -6.24 18.95 6.90
N PRO A 125 -7.02 18.93 7.99
CA PRO A 125 -7.02 20.01 8.98
C PRO A 125 -5.69 20.17 9.72
N GLY A 126 -4.90 19.10 9.81
CA GLY A 126 -3.55 19.12 10.36
C GLY A 126 -2.48 19.56 9.35
N GLY A 127 -2.84 19.68 8.08
CA GLY A 127 -2.00 20.20 7.00
C GLY A 127 -1.13 19.15 6.30
N THR A 128 -0.39 19.64 5.30
CA THR A 128 0.47 18.84 4.44
C THR A 128 1.91 19.34 4.48
N PHE A 129 2.85 18.39 4.52
CA PHE A 129 4.27 18.68 4.73
C PHE A 129 5.14 17.88 3.76
N ILE A 130 6.12 18.53 3.15
CA ILE A 130 7.17 17.86 2.38
C ILE A 130 8.50 18.12 3.07
N VAL A 131 9.20 17.05 3.45
CA VAL A 131 10.47 17.07 4.17
C VAL A 131 11.51 16.21 3.45
N GLY A 132 12.80 16.33 3.82
CA GLY A 132 13.90 15.59 3.18
C GLY A 132 14.73 16.40 2.18
N MET A 133 15.20 15.77 1.11
CA MET A 133 16.06 16.37 0.06
C MET A 133 15.25 17.17 -0.99
N GLN A 134 15.86 17.52 -2.15
CA GLN A 134 15.28 18.38 -3.20
C GLN A 134 13.82 18.03 -3.55
N ARG A 135 13.04 19.09 -3.84
CA ARG A 135 11.57 19.05 -3.85
C ARG A 135 10.94 20.12 -4.76
N ASN A 136 11.65 20.57 -5.78
CA ASN A 136 11.11 21.51 -6.78
C ASN A 136 9.99 20.89 -7.62
N TRP A 137 9.99 19.57 -7.78
CA TRP A 137 8.96 18.81 -8.50
C TRP A 137 7.70 18.52 -7.67
N ALA A 138 7.71 18.75 -6.35
CA ALA A 138 6.58 18.50 -5.47
C ALA A 138 6.12 19.76 -4.75
N SER A 139 4.81 19.92 -4.60
CA SER A 139 4.21 21.02 -3.84
C SER A 139 3.07 20.52 -2.97
N THR A 140 2.84 21.20 -1.85
CA THR A 140 1.73 20.90 -0.95
C THR A 140 0.41 21.44 -1.49
N ARG A 141 -0.67 20.73 -1.15
CA ARG A 141 -2.08 21.08 -1.35
C ARG A 141 -2.84 20.85 -0.05
N GLU A 142 -4.03 21.41 0.08
CA GLU A 142 -4.86 21.25 1.29
C GLU A 142 -5.25 19.78 1.55
N TYR A 143 -5.33 18.97 0.48
CA TYR A 143 -5.73 17.56 0.52
C TYR A 143 -4.58 16.57 0.21
N GLY A 144 -3.34 17.04 0.03
CA GLY A 144 -2.20 16.17 -0.27
C GLY A 144 -1.03 16.86 -0.97
N PHE A 145 -0.50 16.21 -2.01
CA PHE A 145 0.66 16.65 -2.77
C PHE A 145 0.36 16.70 -4.26
N GLN A 146 0.92 17.70 -4.93
CA GLN A 146 0.99 17.77 -6.38
C GLN A 146 2.43 17.58 -6.83
N ILE A 147 2.62 16.68 -7.79
CA ILE A 147 3.89 16.35 -8.42
C ILE A 147 3.85 16.80 -9.87
N ARG A 148 4.86 17.57 -10.31
CA ARG A 148 5.01 18.04 -11.68
C ARG A 148 6.16 17.27 -12.35
N GLY A 149 5.84 16.52 -13.39
CA GLY A 149 6.83 15.68 -14.07
C GLY A 149 7.92 16.48 -14.76
N ILE A 150 7.59 17.64 -15.34
CA ILE A 150 8.57 18.48 -16.05
C ILE A 150 9.71 18.99 -15.15
N ASP A 151 9.48 19.06 -13.84
CA ASP A 151 10.49 19.50 -12.86
C ASP A 151 11.30 18.33 -12.30
N LEU A 152 10.92 17.07 -12.60
CA LEU A 152 11.60 15.87 -12.13
C LEU A 152 12.82 15.60 -12.99
N ALA A 153 14.00 15.48 -12.37
CA ALA A 153 15.26 15.27 -13.08
C ALA A 153 15.43 13.85 -13.65
N GLY A 154 14.57 12.91 -13.23
CA GLY A 154 14.59 11.51 -13.65
C GLY A 154 13.64 10.67 -12.82
N GLU A 155 14.07 10.28 -11.63
CA GLU A 155 13.26 9.52 -10.68
C GLU A 155 13.42 10.00 -9.24
N ALA A 156 12.35 9.92 -8.47
CA ALA A 156 12.35 10.22 -7.05
C ALA A 156 11.69 9.11 -6.25
N TRP A 157 12.25 8.86 -5.07
CA TRP A 157 11.68 7.99 -4.05
C TRP A 157 11.28 8.83 -2.84
N ALA A 158 10.06 8.65 -2.39
CA ALA A 158 9.55 9.25 -1.17
C ALA A 158 8.78 8.24 -0.34
N ARG A 159 8.61 8.52 0.95
CA ARG A 159 7.66 7.83 1.81
C ARG A 159 6.55 8.77 2.22
N VAL A 160 5.31 8.35 2.03
CA VAL A 160 4.13 9.11 2.43
C VAL A 160 3.56 8.53 3.71
N TYR A 161 3.27 9.41 4.65
CA TYR A 161 2.59 9.13 5.91
C TYR A 161 1.30 9.93 5.95
N TYR A 162 0.16 9.25 5.98
CA TYR A 162 -1.15 9.84 6.22
C TYR A 162 -1.63 9.44 7.61
N ASP A 163 -1.93 10.42 8.45
CA ASP A 163 -2.53 10.21 9.76
C ASP A 163 -4.00 10.63 9.73
N ALA A 164 -4.90 9.66 9.79
CA ALA A 164 -6.35 9.89 9.77
C ALA A 164 -6.88 10.54 11.06
N ILE A 165 -6.16 10.40 12.18
CA ILE A 165 -6.57 10.98 13.47
C ILE A 165 -6.17 12.45 13.51
N ALA A 166 -4.92 12.75 13.16
CA ALA A 166 -4.41 14.12 13.13
C ALA A 166 -4.89 14.90 11.90
N GLY A 167 -5.36 14.20 10.86
CA GLY A 167 -5.69 14.80 9.56
C GLY A 167 -4.45 15.45 8.94
N THR A 168 -3.30 14.77 8.99
CA THR A 168 -2.02 15.27 8.45
C THR A 168 -1.52 14.34 7.35
N MET A 169 -0.78 14.90 6.40
CA MET A 169 -0.04 14.10 5.42
C MET A 169 1.38 14.61 5.24
N THR A 170 2.36 13.72 5.37
CA THR A 170 3.77 14.06 5.23
C THR A 170 4.42 13.21 4.14
N MET A 171 5.11 13.86 3.20
CA MET A 171 6.00 13.22 2.24
C MET A 171 7.45 13.42 2.70
N LEU A 172 8.13 12.33 3.01
CA LEU A 172 9.57 12.30 3.24
C LEU A 172 10.28 11.90 1.96
N VAL A 173 10.94 12.84 1.29
CA VAL A 173 11.75 12.57 0.09
C VAL A 173 13.06 11.88 0.51
N LEU A 174 13.25 10.65 0.03
CA LEU A 174 14.37 9.76 0.35
C LEU A 174 15.49 9.84 -0.70
N ALA A 175 15.12 9.95 -1.98
CA ALA A 175 16.05 10.09 -3.09
C ALA A 175 15.43 10.94 -4.20
N ASP A 176 16.28 11.70 -4.88
CA ASP A 176 15.96 12.48 -6.07
C ASP A 176 17.16 12.35 -7.01
N MET A 177 16.98 11.60 -8.09
CA MET A 177 18.05 11.12 -8.94
C MET A 177 17.81 11.56 -10.39
N PRO A 178 18.84 12.11 -11.06
CA PRO A 178 18.74 12.41 -12.48
C PRO A 178 18.58 11.12 -13.29
N ALA A 179 17.94 11.21 -14.45
CA ALA A 179 17.80 10.07 -15.36
C ALA A 179 19.20 9.53 -15.73
N PRO A 180 19.38 8.19 -15.82
CA PRO A 180 20.63 7.62 -16.28
C PRO A 180 20.94 8.13 -17.70
N ALA A 181 22.20 8.55 -17.89
CA ALA A 181 22.71 9.10 -19.14
C ALA A 181 22.78 8.09 -20.28
#